data_AF-A0A0M0JI74-F1
#
_entry.id   AF-A0A0M0JI74-F1
#
_cell.length_a   1.000
_cell.length_b   1.000
_cell.length_c   1.000
_cell.angle_alpha   90.00
_cell.angle_beta   90.00
_cell.angle_gamma   90.00
#
_symmetry.space_group_name_H-M   'P 1'
#
loop_
_entity.id
_entity.type
_entity.pdbx_description
1 polymer ?
#
loop_
_entity_poly.entity_id
_entity_poly.type
_entity_poly.pdbx_seq_one_letter_code
_entity_poly.pdbx_strand_id
1 'polypeptide(L)'
;MHPMRHGMLMKLMPFLCKIGFECGTTDTCKTDADCTGGLKCVIESPSYSQCTDCTPAAFATQCESMSETFLLAAEAKCGISTCKDRCPHHTDADCDKPDSCVVQQDGYYAKCVDCTNSTSFNEQCIYWSEQMRTAAEAKCKLNCTKLPPPSPPGPSPGGHNCAELQCTAPAQCVEQADHSWAQCVDCTNATTYAQQCKGWSPSIRTAAAAKCGLPCTADSGGACHAPDLPCPKPQSCVTQADGYFSQCIDCTSEQWFDSNCKYWSDQIRTAAEKACNLECPK
;
A
#
# COMPACT_ATOMS: atom_id res chain seq x y z
N MET A 1 25.64 45.89 23.55
CA MET A 1 24.48 46.47 22.82
C MET A 1 24.24 45.63 21.58
N HIS A 2 23.25 44.75 21.59
CA HIS A 2 22.84 43.92 20.46
C HIS A 2 21.40 44.29 20.10
N PRO A 3 21.04 44.42 18.81
CA PRO A 3 19.70 44.80 18.43
C PRO A 3 18.73 43.63 18.58
N MET A 4 17.61 43.88 19.25
CA MET A 4 16.48 42.97 19.34
C MET A 4 15.80 42.85 17.96
N ARG A 5 15.68 41.61 17.46
CA ARG A 5 14.84 41.29 16.30
C ARG A 5 13.37 41.49 16.69
N HIS A 6 12.71 42.37 15.94
CA HIS A 6 11.26 42.58 16.03
C HIS A 6 10.52 41.31 15.59
N GLY A 7 9.64 40.82 16.46
CA GLY A 7 8.68 39.76 16.12
C GLY A 7 7.68 40.28 15.10
N MET A 8 7.59 39.60 13.95
CA MET A 8 6.46 39.76 13.04
C MET A 8 5.22 39.16 13.71
N LEU A 9 4.32 40.04 14.14
CA LEU A 9 2.96 39.69 14.51
C LEU A 9 2.23 39.28 13.21
N MET A 10 2.16 37.97 12.93
CA MET A 10 1.26 37.46 11.90
C MET A 10 -0.18 37.75 12.35
N LYS A 11 -0.81 38.76 11.74
CA LYS A 11 -2.26 38.94 11.79
C LYS A 11 -2.91 37.72 11.16
N LEU A 12 -3.38 36.80 11.99
CA LEU A 12 -4.36 35.77 11.61
C LEU A 12 -5.57 36.50 11.02
N MET A 13 -5.67 36.50 9.69
CA MET A 13 -6.94 36.84 9.04
C MET A 13 -7.89 35.67 9.27
N PRO A 14 -9.10 35.91 9.81
CA PRO A 14 -10.10 34.87 9.90
C PRO A 14 -10.56 34.54 8.48
N PHE A 15 -10.09 33.42 7.94
CA PHE A 15 -10.72 32.82 6.76
C PHE A 15 -12.08 32.27 7.20
N LEU A 16 -13.07 33.15 7.16
CA LEU A 16 -14.48 32.82 7.21
C LEU A 16 -14.79 31.93 5.99
N CYS A 17 -14.92 30.63 6.21
CA CYS A 17 -15.62 29.78 5.27
C CYS A 17 -17.08 30.26 5.25
N LYS A 18 -17.46 30.96 4.17
CA LYS A 18 -18.76 31.59 3.99
C LYS A 18 -19.87 30.55 4.18
N ILE A 19 -20.77 30.85 5.12
CA ILE A 19 -22.05 30.17 5.31
C ILE A 19 -22.84 30.34 4.00
N GLY A 20 -23.16 29.24 3.31
CA GLY A 20 -24.09 29.26 2.17
C GLY A 20 -23.58 28.79 0.81
N PHE A 21 -22.72 27.78 0.74
CA PHE A 21 -22.52 27.00 -0.49
C PHE A 21 -22.56 25.50 -0.14
N GLU A 22 -23.35 24.75 -0.88
CA GLU A 22 -23.81 23.39 -0.58
C GLU A 22 -22.66 22.38 -0.46
N CYS A 23 -22.42 21.87 0.76
CA CYS A 23 -21.49 20.78 1.05
C CYS A 23 -22.10 19.41 0.66
N GLY A 24 -22.50 19.26 -0.61
CA GLY A 24 -22.79 17.95 -1.18
C GLY A 24 -21.49 17.30 -1.63
N THR A 25 -21.19 16.11 -1.08
CA THR A 25 -20.14 15.15 -1.52
C THR A 25 -18.67 15.41 -1.17
N THR A 26 -18.32 16.26 -0.20
CA THR A 26 -16.91 16.45 0.21
C THR A 26 -16.75 16.19 1.70
N ASP A 27 -15.84 15.30 2.09
CA ASP A 27 -15.61 14.69 3.42
C ASP A 27 -15.40 15.65 4.62
N THR A 28 -15.60 16.96 4.46
CA THR A 28 -15.44 17.96 5.50
C THR A 28 -16.71 18.14 6.33
N CYS A 29 -16.57 18.19 7.66
CA CYS A 29 -17.66 18.37 8.62
C CYS A 29 -17.39 19.58 9.54
N LYS A 30 -18.43 20.23 10.06
CA LYS A 30 -18.29 21.35 11.02
C LYS A 30 -18.75 20.98 12.42
N THR A 31 -19.67 20.03 12.51
CA THR A 31 -20.25 19.52 13.75
C THR A 31 -20.59 18.04 13.58
N ASP A 32 -20.85 17.34 14.69
CA ASP A 32 -21.29 15.93 14.64
C ASP A 32 -22.60 15.74 13.85
N ALA A 33 -23.42 16.79 13.72
CA ALA A 33 -24.67 16.73 12.95
C ALA A 33 -24.44 16.64 11.43
N ASP A 34 -23.25 17.01 10.95
CA ASP A 34 -22.87 16.87 9.54
C ASP A 34 -22.47 15.43 9.20
N CYS A 35 -22.30 14.57 10.21
CA CYS A 35 -21.87 13.19 10.07
C CYS A 35 -23.05 12.22 10.19
N THR A 36 -23.15 11.28 9.26
CA THR A 36 -24.19 10.23 9.28
C THR A 36 -23.69 8.97 9.99
N GLY A 37 -24.60 8.08 10.41
CA GLY A 37 -24.22 6.75 10.89
C GLY A 37 -23.55 6.71 12.27
N GLY A 38 -23.69 7.77 13.08
CA GLY A 38 -23.09 7.84 14.42
C GLY A 38 -21.60 8.24 14.43
N LEU A 39 -21.04 8.60 13.27
CA LEU A 39 -19.69 9.14 13.14
C LEU A 39 -19.56 10.49 13.87
N LYS A 40 -18.35 10.83 14.26
CA LYS A 40 -18.02 12.09 14.95
C LYS A 40 -17.26 13.02 14.03
N CYS A 41 -17.58 14.31 14.10
CA CYS A 41 -16.83 15.29 13.35
C CYS A 41 -15.53 15.63 14.08
N VAL A 42 -14.40 15.20 13.50
CA VAL A 42 -13.05 15.56 13.96
C VAL A 42 -12.58 16.76 13.14
N ILE A 43 -12.23 17.84 13.83
CA ILE A 43 -11.73 19.07 13.21
C ILE A 43 -10.29 19.24 13.65
N GLU A 44 -9.35 19.05 12.72
CA GLU A 44 -7.93 19.30 12.96
C GLU A 44 -7.61 20.79 12.80
N SER A 45 -8.16 21.43 11.76
CA SER A 45 -7.89 22.82 11.42
C SER A 45 -9.09 23.48 10.74
N PRO A 46 -9.10 24.81 10.57
CA PRO A 46 -10.17 25.49 9.83
C PRO A 46 -10.33 25.01 8.38
N SER A 47 -9.31 24.38 7.80
CA SER A 47 -9.29 23.86 6.43
C SER A 47 -9.41 22.34 6.33
N TYR A 48 -9.38 21.60 7.45
CA TYR A 48 -9.44 20.15 7.42
C TYR A 48 -10.24 19.58 8.59
N SER A 49 -11.20 18.74 8.23
CA SER A 49 -12.11 18.03 9.12
C SER A 49 -12.59 16.77 8.42
N GLN A 50 -12.94 15.75 9.18
CA GLN A 50 -13.47 14.50 8.63
C GLN A 50 -14.40 13.82 9.64
N CYS A 51 -15.41 13.12 9.13
CA CYS A 51 -16.27 12.26 9.95
C CYS A 51 -15.54 10.95 10.27
N THR A 52 -15.24 10.73 11.55
CA THR A 52 -14.47 9.58 12.04
C THR A 52 -15.36 8.63 12.82
N ASP A 53 -15.14 7.32 12.65
CA ASP A 53 -15.79 6.31 13.49
C ASP A 53 -15.03 6.16 14.80
N CYS A 54 -15.65 6.62 15.90
CA CYS A 54 -15.05 6.57 17.23
C CYS A 54 -15.30 5.23 17.96
N THR A 55 -15.79 4.19 17.29
CA THR A 55 -15.80 2.85 17.89
C THR A 55 -14.36 2.32 17.96
N PRO A 56 -13.93 1.67 19.07
CA PRO A 56 -12.54 1.23 19.21
C PRO A 56 -12.02 0.36 18.05
N ALA A 57 -12.87 -0.50 17.49
CA ALA A 57 -12.50 -1.38 16.38
C ALA A 57 -12.29 -0.62 15.06
N ALA A 58 -13.20 0.29 14.71
CA ALA A 58 -13.08 1.07 13.48
C ALA A 58 -11.95 2.10 13.59
N PHE A 59 -11.82 2.76 14.75
CA PHE A 59 -10.77 3.73 15.02
C PHE A 59 -9.38 3.09 14.89
N ALA A 60 -9.17 1.90 15.46
CA ALA A 60 -7.90 1.17 15.36
C ALA A 60 -7.47 0.89 13.91
N THR A 61 -8.42 0.75 12.99
CA THR A 61 -8.12 0.57 11.56
C THR A 61 -7.87 1.91 10.85
N GLN A 62 -8.71 2.92 11.12
CA GLN A 62 -8.62 4.21 10.45
C GLN A 62 -7.34 4.98 10.81
N CYS A 63 -6.94 4.89 12.08
CA CYS A 63 -5.85 5.68 12.64
C CYS A 63 -4.48 5.39 12.00
N GLU A 64 -4.30 4.20 11.40
CA GLU A 64 -3.08 3.84 10.66
C GLU A 64 -2.82 4.78 9.48
N SER A 65 -3.89 5.31 8.87
CA SER A 65 -3.83 6.18 7.69
C SER A 65 -3.92 7.68 8.02
N MET A 66 -4.13 8.04 9.30
CA MET A 66 -4.26 9.42 9.71
C MET A 66 -2.90 10.12 9.80
N SER A 67 -2.86 11.39 9.39
CA SER A 67 -1.75 12.28 9.74
C SER A 67 -1.66 12.43 11.26
N GLU A 68 -0.48 12.76 11.78
CA GLU A 68 -0.30 12.89 13.23
C GLU A 68 -1.15 13.99 13.84
N THR A 69 -1.24 15.14 13.16
CA THR A 69 -2.07 16.26 13.61
C THR A 69 -3.55 15.91 13.64
N PHE A 70 -4.04 15.19 12.62
CA PHE A 70 -5.42 14.71 12.62
C PHE A 70 -5.67 13.64 13.68
N LEU A 71 -4.72 12.71 13.86
CA LEU A 71 -4.81 11.64 14.86
C LEU A 71 -4.98 12.21 16.27
N LEU A 72 -4.21 13.22 16.65
CA LEU A 72 -4.34 13.89 17.95
C LEU A 72 -5.73 14.52 18.13
N ALA A 73 -6.26 15.17 17.08
CA ALA A 73 -7.62 15.72 17.11
C ALA A 73 -8.68 14.61 17.22
N ALA A 74 -8.46 13.47 16.56
CA ALA A 74 -9.36 12.34 16.53
C ALA A 74 -9.38 11.61 17.89
N GLU A 75 -8.22 11.36 18.51
CA GLU A 75 -8.09 10.78 19.85
C GLU A 75 -8.80 11.64 20.89
N ALA A 76 -8.57 12.96 20.87
CA ALA A 76 -9.24 13.91 21.74
C ALA A 76 -10.77 13.93 21.56
N LYS A 77 -11.25 13.83 20.32
CA LYS A 77 -12.68 13.84 19.99
C LYS A 77 -13.36 12.52 20.33
N CYS A 78 -12.70 11.39 20.11
CA CYS A 78 -13.22 10.05 20.33
C CYS A 78 -13.06 9.57 21.77
N GLY A 79 -12.20 10.21 22.57
CA GLY A 79 -11.87 9.72 23.92
C GLY A 79 -11.12 8.39 23.90
N ILE A 80 -10.41 8.11 22.80
CA ILE A 80 -9.57 6.92 22.61
C ILE A 80 -8.12 7.42 22.67
N SER A 81 -7.32 6.88 23.57
CA SER A 81 -5.98 7.39 23.84
C SER A 81 -4.87 6.73 23.02
N THR A 82 -5.18 5.71 22.23
CA THR A 82 -4.15 4.98 21.48
C THR A 82 -4.68 4.50 20.12
N CYS A 83 -4.07 5.00 19.06
CA CYS A 83 -3.94 4.24 17.82
C CYS A 83 -2.88 3.15 18.03
N LYS A 84 -3.29 1.88 17.94
CA LYS A 84 -2.39 0.75 18.19
C LYS A 84 -1.14 0.88 17.32
N ASP A 85 0.01 0.73 17.96
CA ASP A 85 1.35 0.86 17.37
C ASP A 85 1.79 2.28 16.93
N ARG A 86 1.01 3.36 17.11
CA ARG A 86 1.46 4.74 16.84
C ARG A 86 1.89 5.45 18.12
N CYS A 87 2.77 6.43 17.99
CA CYS A 87 3.17 7.30 19.11
C CYS A 87 3.11 8.78 18.72
N PRO A 88 1.90 9.36 18.64
CA PRO A 88 1.69 10.69 18.03
C PRO A 88 2.29 11.85 18.82
N HIS A 89 2.66 11.67 20.09
CA HIS A 89 3.38 12.68 20.88
C HIS A 89 4.90 12.53 20.77
N HIS A 90 5.38 11.56 19.99
CA HIS A 90 6.79 11.26 19.77
C HIS A 90 7.53 10.86 21.06
N THR A 91 6.83 10.21 22.00
CA THR A 91 7.41 9.79 23.28
C THR A 91 7.22 8.30 23.55
N ASP A 92 8.16 7.70 24.29
CA ASP A 92 8.06 6.29 24.72
C ASP A 92 6.93 6.05 25.73
N ALA A 93 6.22 7.09 26.18
CA ALA A 93 5.05 6.99 27.04
C ALA A 93 3.77 6.70 26.24
N ASP A 94 3.78 6.95 24.92
CA ASP A 94 2.68 6.59 24.02
C ASP A 94 2.66 5.09 23.72
N CYS A 95 3.77 4.38 24.00
CA CYS A 95 3.95 2.98 23.66
C CYS A 95 3.80 2.08 24.88
N ASP A 96 3.06 0.99 24.71
CA ASP A 96 3.01 -0.10 25.68
C ASP A 96 4.40 -0.75 25.81
N LYS A 97 4.84 -1.04 27.04
CA LYS A 97 6.11 -1.74 27.23
C LYS A 97 6.02 -3.17 26.69
N PRO A 98 7.06 -3.67 25.99
CA PRO A 98 8.44 -3.17 25.93
C PRO A 98 8.75 -2.15 24.82
N ASP A 99 7.74 -1.68 24.08
CA ASP A 99 7.97 -0.90 22.87
C ASP A 99 8.52 0.51 23.17
N SER A 100 9.22 1.06 22.19
CA SER A 100 9.76 2.41 22.18
C SER A 100 9.23 3.18 20.98
N CYS A 101 9.01 4.48 21.15
CA CYS A 101 8.57 5.33 20.06
C CYS A 101 9.76 5.64 19.14
N VAL A 102 9.62 5.23 17.88
CA VAL A 102 10.53 5.56 16.79
C VAL A 102 9.89 6.62 15.93
N VAL A 103 10.58 7.75 15.76
CA VAL A 103 10.11 8.93 15.04
C VAL A 103 10.98 9.12 13.81
N GLN A 104 10.37 9.29 12.64
CA GLN A 104 11.10 9.63 11.41
C GLN A 104 11.86 10.96 11.58
N GLN A 105 12.92 11.13 10.80
CA GLN A 105 13.75 12.34 10.88
C GLN A 105 12.99 13.63 10.57
N ASP A 106 11.95 13.55 9.74
CA ASP A 106 11.09 14.68 9.38
C ASP A 106 10.02 14.99 10.44
N GLY A 107 9.84 14.11 11.42
CA GLY A 107 8.85 14.23 12.49
C GLY A 107 7.40 14.09 12.00
N TYR A 108 7.13 13.54 10.81
CA TYR A 108 5.76 13.39 10.30
C TYR A 108 5.13 12.04 10.62
N TYR A 109 5.95 11.05 10.96
CA TYR A 109 5.46 9.72 11.29
C TYR A 109 6.27 9.10 12.42
N ALA A 110 5.56 8.62 13.42
CA ALA A 110 6.12 7.86 14.53
C ALA A 110 5.33 6.57 14.80
N LYS A 111 6.07 5.49 15.13
CA LYS A 111 5.54 4.16 15.42
C LYS A 111 6.18 3.59 16.68
N CYS A 112 5.40 2.88 17.49
CA CYS A 112 5.91 2.02 18.55
C CYS A 112 6.58 0.78 17.95
N VAL A 113 7.81 0.52 18.38
CA VAL A 113 8.64 -0.59 17.90
C VAL A 113 9.20 -1.35 19.10
N ASP A 114 9.07 -2.68 19.08
CA ASP A 114 9.75 -3.55 20.04
C ASP A 114 11.27 -3.55 19.78
N CYS A 115 12.00 -2.74 20.55
CA CYS A 115 13.46 -2.68 20.48
C CYS A 115 14.16 -3.82 21.24
N THR A 116 13.41 -4.72 21.90
CA THR A 116 13.98 -5.79 22.74
C THR A 116 14.09 -7.13 22.01
N ASN A 117 13.28 -7.33 20.96
CA ASN A 117 13.24 -8.56 20.18
C ASN A 117 13.77 -8.33 18.75
N SER A 118 15.02 -8.74 18.50
CA SER A 118 15.64 -8.61 17.18
C SER A 118 14.93 -9.38 16.06
N THR A 119 14.23 -10.48 16.37
CA THR A 119 13.45 -11.23 15.38
C THR A 119 12.24 -10.42 14.92
N SER A 120 11.41 -9.96 15.86
CA SER A 120 10.24 -9.12 15.58
C SER A 120 10.64 -7.82 14.86
N PHE A 121 11.72 -7.18 15.31
CA PHE A 121 12.28 -6.00 14.67
C PHE A 121 12.61 -6.27 13.19
N ASN A 122 13.32 -7.37 12.90
CA ASN A 122 13.71 -7.71 11.53
C ASN A 122 12.50 -8.11 10.64
N GLU A 123 11.50 -8.76 11.20
CA GLU A 123 10.26 -9.11 10.47
C GLU A 123 9.46 -7.89 10.05
N GLN A 124 9.45 -6.84 10.87
CA GLN A 124 8.72 -5.61 10.58
C GLN A 124 9.52 -4.63 9.72
N CYS A 125 10.83 -4.51 9.96
CA CYS A 125 11.64 -3.46 9.36
C CYS A 125 11.76 -3.55 7.84
N ILE A 126 11.54 -4.73 7.25
CA ILE A 126 11.52 -4.93 5.79
C ILE A 126 10.38 -4.18 5.08
N TYR A 127 9.29 -3.86 5.80
CA TYR A 127 8.14 -3.13 5.26
C TYR A 127 8.23 -1.62 5.51
N TRP A 128 9.21 -1.17 6.28
CA TRP A 128 9.37 0.24 6.61
C TRP A 128 10.05 1.01 5.49
N SER A 129 9.71 2.30 5.36
CA SER A 129 10.46 3.24 4.54
C SER A 129 11.91 3.35 5.02
N GLU A 130 12.82 3.81 4.15
CA GLU A 130 14.22 4.01 4.52
C GLU A 130 14.39 4.91 5.75
N GLN A 131 13.65 6.03 5.79
CA GLN A 131 13.68 6.97 6.91
C GLN A 131 13.25 6.32 8.23
N MET A 132 12.20 5.49 8.20
CA MET A 132 11.72 4.79 9.38
C MET A 132 12.72 3.72 9.84
N ARG A 133 13.33 2.97 8.91
CA ARG A 133 14.38 1.99 9.25
C ARG A 133 15.57 2.67 9.92
N THR A 134 16.11 3.73 9.33
CA THR A 134 17.25 4.46 9.91
C THR A 134 16.94 4.98 11.31
N ALA A 135 15.75 5.54 11.52
CA ALA A 135 15.31 5.99 12.84
C ALA A 135 15.20 4.82 13.84
N ALA A 136 14.63 3.69 13.41
CA ALA A 136 14.44 2.51 14.24
C ALA A 136 15.76 1.86 14.64
N GLU A 137 16.71 1.72 13.71
CA GLU A 137 18.05 1.20 13.98
C GLU A 137 18.80 2.09 14.97
N ALA A 138 18.74 3.41 14.76
CA ALA A 138 19.37 4.39 15.64
C ALA A 138 18.78 4.35 17.07
N LYS A 139 17.45 4.23 17.20
CA LYS A 139 16.75 4.18 18.49
C LYS A 139 16.95 2.83 19.19
N CYS A 140 16.72 1.72 18.49
CA CYS A 140 16.74 0.38 19.08
C CYS A 140 18.14 -0.22 19.22
N LYS A 141 19.17 0.36 18.58
CA LYS A 141 20.53 -0.21 18.51
C LYS A 141 20.55 -1.62 17.92
N LEU A 142 19.55 -1.91 17.08
CA LEU A 142 19.45 -3.10 16.27
C LEU A 142 19.76 -2.71 14.83
N ASN A 143 20.28 -3.66 14.05
CA ASN A 143 20.34 -3.48 12.61
C ASN A 143 19.09 -4.13 12.03
N CYS A 144 18.44 -3.44 11.10
CA CYS A 144 17.52 -4.09 10.17
C CYS A 144 18.41 -4.89 9.23
N THR A 145 18.90 -6.03 9.73
CA THR A 145 19.46 -7.02 8.84
C THR A 145 18.35 -7.30 7.88
N LYS A 146 18.58 -6.95 6.62
CA LYS A 146 17.79 -7.43 5.51
C LYS A 146 17.90 -8.94 5.60
N LEU A 147 17.07 -9.59 6.44
CA LEU A 147 16.74 -10.98 6.28
C LEU A 147 16.43 -11.06 4.79
N PRO A 148 17.04 -11.98 4.03
CA PRO A 148 16.53 -12.22 2.69
C PRO A 148 15.03 -12.39 2.91
N PRO A 149 14.19 -11.47 2.40
CA PRO A 149 12.77 -11.54 2.67
C PRO A 149 12.33 -12.97 2.29
N PRO A 150 11.33 -13.58 2.94
CA PRO A 150 10.80 -14.87 2.47
C PRO A 150 10.28 -14.64 1.06
N SER A 151 11.17 -14.80 0.07
CA SER A 151 11.19 -13.99 -1.16
C SER A 151 9.78 -13.76 -1.72
N PRO A 152 9.13 -12.62 -1.42
CA PRO A 152 8.12 -12.10 -2.31
C PRO A 152 8.90 -11.45 -3.45
N PRO A 153 8.41 -11.52 -4.68
CA PRO A 153 9.23 -11.20 -5.81
C PRO A 153 9.31 -9.71 -6.11
N GLY A 154 10.42 -9.13 -5.71
CA GLY A 154 10.88 -7.83 -6.18
C GLY A 154 11.54 -7.00 -5.08
N PRO A 155 12.30 -5.96 -5.44
CA PRO A 155 13.39 -5.94 -6.40
C PRO A 155 14.74 -5.84 -5.66
N SER A 156 15.77 -6.44 -6.24
CA SER A 156 17.17 -6.06 -5.93
C SER A 156 17.38 -4.58 -6.31
N PRO A 157 18.34 -3.84 -5.72
CA PRO A 157 18.62 -2.46 -6.13
C PRO A 157 18.89 -2.45 -7.64
N GLY A 158 17.94 -1.93 -8.41
CA GLY A 158 18.04 -1.87 -9.85
C GLY A 158 19.21 -0.96 -10.21
N GLY A 159 20.26 -1.53 -10.78
CA GLY A 159 21.06 -0.77 -11.74
C GLY A 159 20.15 -0.40 -12.91
N HIS A 160 20.38 0.75 -13.53
CA HIS A 160 19.55 1.18 -14.66
C HIS A 160 19.61 0.18 -15.83
N ASN A 161 20.69 -0.60 -15.93
CA ASN A 161 20.90 -1.58 -17.00
C ASN A 161 21.70 -2.81 -16.52
N CYS A 162 21.78 -3.84 -17.37
CA CYS A 162 22.55 -5.05 -17.09
C CYS A 162 24.07 -4.90 -17.17
N ALA A 163 24.60 -3.76 -17.62
CA ALA A 163 26.04 -3.52 -17.61
C ALA A 163 26.55 -3.19 -16.19
N GLU A 164 25.70 -2.54 -15.38
CA GLU A 164 26.01 -2.15 -14.00
C GLU A 164 25.58 -3.21 -12.99
N LEU A 165 24.51 -3.95 -13.28
CA LEU A 165 23.96 -4.95 -12.37
C LEU A 165 24.69 -6.29 -12.47
N GLN A 166 25.53 -6.59 -11.48
CA GLN A 166 26.21 -7.88 -11.36
C GLN A 166 25.30 -8.92 -10.69
N CYS A 167 24.77 -9.85 -11.47
CA CYS A 167 24.00 -10.98 -10.95
C CYS A 167 24.91 -12.14 -10.57
N THR A 168 24.75 -12.66 -9.36
CA THR A 168 25.41 -13.89 -8.93
C THR A 168 24.70 -15.09 -9.53
N ALA A 169 25.45 -16.02 -10.13
CA ALA A 169 24.91 -17.27 -10.64
C ALA A 169 24.12 -18.02 -9.54
N PRO A 170 22.97 -18.63 -9.86
CA PRO A 170 22.45 -18.88 -11.21
C PRO A 170 21.62 -17.74 -11.83
N ALA A 171 21.43 -16.62 -11.13
CA ALA A 171 20.60 -15.53 -11.62
C ALA A 171 21.21 -14.85 -12.86
N GLN A 172 20.34 -14.50 -13.80
CA GLN A 172 20.69 -13.76 -15.00
C GLN A 172 20.11 -12.35 -14.91
N CYS A 173 20.84 -11.38 -15.45
CA CYS A 173 20.30 -10.04 -15.56
C CYS A 173 19.25 -9.97 -16.68
N VAL A 174 18.07 -9.48 -16.32
CA VAL A 174 16.95 -9.17 -17.22
C VAL A 174 16.77 -7.66 -17.25
N GLU A 175 16.73 -7.08 -18.43
CA GLU A 175 16.61 -5.64 -18.65
C GLU A 175 15.42 -5.33 -19.55
N GLN A 176 14.69 -4.27 -19.22
CA GLN A 176 13.59 -3.77 -20.05
C GLN A 176 14.14 -3.27 -21.40
N ALA A 177 13.31 -3.31 -22.44
CA ALA A 177 13.70 -2.87 -23.78
C ALA A 177 14.07 -1.38 -23.87
N ASP A 178 13.59 -0.55 -22.93
CA ASP A 178 13.89 0.88 -22.85
C ASP A 178 15.12 1.21 -21.99
N HIS A 179 15.80 0.19 -21.45
CA HIS A 179 16.97 0.34 -20.57
C HIS A 179 16.72 1.19 -19.31
N SER A 180 15.45 1.36 -18.91
CA SER A 180 15.11 2.15 -17.72
C SER A 180 15.24 1.35 -16.42
N TRP A 181 15.23 0.01 -16.53
CA TRP A 181 15.27 -0.90 -15.40
C TRP A 181 15.86 -2.27 -15.76
N ALA A 182 16.70 -2.79 -14.87
CA ALA A 182 17.18 -4.16 -14.90
C ALA A 182 17.08 -4.84 -13.52
N GLN A 183 16.90 -6.16 -13.50
CA GLN A 183 16.95 -6.96 -12.28
C GLN A 183 17.51 -8.37 -12.52
N CYS A 184 18.05 -8.98 -11.46
CA CYS A 184 18.50 -10.37 -11.49
C CYS A 184 17.30 -11.32 -11.34
N VAL A 185 17.18 -12.26 -12.27
CA VAL A 185 16.12 -13.27 -12.30
C VAL A 185 16.77 -14.66 -12.30
N ASP A 186 16.31 -15.55 -11.42
CA ASP A 186 16.72 -16.96 -11.47
C ASP A 186 15.96 -17.68 -12.60
N CYS A 187 16.63 -17.86 -13.73
CA CYS A 187 16.08 -18.57 -14.89
C CYS A 187 16.17 -20.10 -14.76
N THR A 188 16.75 -20.64 -13.69
CA THR A 188 16.98 -22.09 -13.55
C THR A 188 15.89 -22.81 -12.78
N ASN A 189 15.14 -22.09 -11.94
CA ASN A 189 14.05 -22.63 -11.15
C ASN A 189 12.70 -22.11 -11.64
N ALA A 190 11.97 -22.93 -12.39
CA ALA A 190 10.67 -22.55 -12.96
C ALA A 190 9.63 -22.17 -11.91
N THR A 191 9.65 -22.80 -10.73
CA THR A 191 8.73 -22.47 -9.63
C THR A 191 9.02 -21.08 -9.07
N THR A 192 10.30 -20.79 -8.78
CA THR A 192 10.73 -19.46 -8.32
C THR A 192 10.44 -18.41 -9.38
N TYR A 193 10.73 -18.67 -10.65
CA TYR A 193 10.41 -17.78 -11.76
C TYR A 193 8.90 -17.47 -11.83
N ALA A 194 8.04 -18.49 -11.81
CA ALA A 194 6.59 -18.32 -11.91
C ALA A 194 6.00 -17.55 -10.72
N GLN A 195 6.49 -17.83 -9.50
CA GLN A 195 6.17 -17.01 -8.33
C GLN A 195 6.62 -15.59 -8.55
N GLN A 196 7.85 -15.40 -9.06
CA GLN A 196 8.42 -14.08 -9.15
C GLN A 196 7.73 -13.17 -10.16
N CYS A 197 7.35 -13.79 -11.27
CA CYS A 197 6.79 -13.08 -12.38
C CYS A 197 5.47 -12.35 -12.09
N LYS A 198 4.74 -12.79 -11.06
CA LYS A 198 3.48 -12.16 -10.62
C LYS A 198 3.66 -10.71 -10.16
N GLY A 199 4.78 -10.40 -9.52
CA GLY A 199 5.07 -9.06 -9.00
C GLY A 199 5.71 -8.11 -10.01
N TRP A 200 6.12 -8.62 -11.18
CA TRP A 200 6.84 -7.82 -12.15
C TRP A 200 5.90 -6.94 -12.99
N SER A 201 6.42 -5.79 -13.44
CA SER A 201 5.74 -5.00 -14.46
C SER A 201 5.66 -5.77 -15.79
N PRO A 202 4.70 -5.45 -16.68
CA PRO A 202 4.59 -6.09 -18.00
C PRO A 202 5.92 -6.09 -18.77
N SER A 203 6.62 -4.95 -18.80
CA SER A 203 7.91 -4.82 -19.48
C SER A 203 8.97 -5.78 -18.96
N ILE A 204 9.05 -5.99 -17.63
CA ILE A 204 9.99 -6.95 -17.06
C ILE A 204 9.57 -8.39 -17.28
N ARG A 205 8.26 -8.70 -17.24
CA ARG A 205 7.77 -10.05 -17.56
C ARG A 205 8.18 -10.46 -18.97
N THR A 206 7.94 -9.58 -19.94
CA THR A 206 8.28 -9.82 -21.35
C THR A 206 9.78 -10.01 -21.53
N ALA A 207 10.60 -9.13 -20.93
CA ALA A 207 12.06 -9.27 -20.96
C ALA A 207 12.54 -10.57 -20.29
N ALA A 208 11.97 -10.92 -19.13
CA ALA A 208 12.35 -12.10 -18.37
C ALA A 208 11.96 -13.38 -19.11
N ALA A 209 10.78 -13.43 -19.73
CA ALA A 209 10.33 -14.58 -20.51
C ALA A 209 11.23 -14.80 -21.74
N ALA A 210 11.57 -13.72 -22.44
CA ALA A 210 12.51 -13.77 -23.56
C ALA A 210 13.91 -14.23 -23.12
N LYS A 211 14.39 -13.77 -21.96
CA LYS A 211 15.72 -14.09 -21.44
C LYS A 211 15.83 -15.52 -20.89
N CYS A 212 14.84 -15.93 -20.07
CA CYS A 212 14.86 -17.20 -19.36
C CYS A 212 14.26 -18.36 -20.17
N GLY A 213 13.50 -18.09 -21.24
CA GLY A 213 12.76 -19.13 -21.96
C GLY A 213 11.64 -19.78 -21.13
N LEU A 214 11.23 -19.13 -20.05
CA LEU A 214 10.16 -19.58 -19.14
C LEU A 214 8.95 -18.67 -19.31
N PRO A 215 7.74 -19.21 -19.49
CA PRO A 215 6.55 -18.38 -19.61
C PRO A 215 6.14 -17.82 -18.26
N CYS A 216 5.67 -16.57 -18.26
CA CYS A 216 4.94 -16.03 -17.14
C CYS A 216 3.46 -16.34 -17.31
N THR A 217 2.84 -17.05 -16.37
CA THR A 217 1.40 -17.29 -16.40
C THR A 217 0.75 -16.69 -15.17
N ALA A 218 -0.45 -16.13 -15.34
CA ALA A 218 -1.27 -15.76 -14.21
C ALA A 218 -1.64 -16.99 -13.35
N ASP A 219 -2.01 -16.75 -12.10
CA ASP A 219 -2.65 -17.79 -11.29
C ASP A 219 -4.07 -18.09 -11.80
N SER A 220 -4.59 -19.26 -11.48
CA SER A 220 -5.99 -19.57 -11.71
C SER A 220 -6.88 -18.55 -10.99
N GLY A 221 -7.70 -17.81 -11.72
CA GLY A 221 -8.50 -16.71 -11.15
C GLY A 221 -7.71 -15.44 -10.82
N GLY A 222 -6.41 -15.37 -11.16
CA GLY A 222 -5.56 -14.22 -10.92
C GLY A 222 -5.72 -13.11 -11.97
N ALA A 223 -5.08 -11.96 -11.72
CA ALA A 223 -4.98 -10.89 -12.70
C ALA A 223 -4.17 -11.33 -13.93
N CYS A 224 -4.55 -10.87 -15.12
CA CYS A 224 -3.92 -11.25 -16.39
C CYS A 224 -3.68 -10.05 -17.30
N HIS A 225 -2.89 -10.23 -18.36
CA HIS A 225 -2.66 -9.18 -19.36
C HIS A 225 -2.26 -9.82 -20.68
N ALA A 226 -3.20 -10.13 -21.57
CA ALA A 226 -2.84 -10.78 -22.83
C ALA A 226 -2.18 -9.77 -23.81
N PRO A 227 -1.06 -10.14 -24.49
CA PRO A 227 -0.41 -11.45 -24.51
C PRO A 227 0.69 -11.66 -23.44
N ASP A 228 1.05 -10.64 -22.67
CA ASP A 228 2.24 -10.63 -21.78
C ASP A 228 2.14 -11.53 -20.54
N LEU A 229 0.92 -11.75 -20.03
CA LEU A 229 0.60 -12.58 -18.89
C LEU A 229 -0.66 -13.41 -19.21
N PRO A 230 -0.51 -14.48 -20.01
CA PRO A 230 -1.62 -15.35 -20.38
C PRO A 230 -2.16 -16.11 -19.17
N CYS A 231 -3.44 -16.43 -19.25
CA CYS A 231 -4.09 -17.30 -18.29
C CYS A 231 -3.70 -18.76 -18.47
N PRO A 232 -3.66 -19.55 -17.38
CA PRO A 232 -3.49 -20.98 -17.49
C PRO A 232 -4.69 -21.58 -18.20
N LYS A 233 -4.47 -22.43 -19.21
CA LYS A 233 -5.57 -23.13 -19.87
C LYS A 233 -6.31 -24.03 -18.86
N PRO A 234 -7.66 -24.10 -18.90
CA PRO A 234 -8.54 -23.62 -19.96
C PRO A 234 -9.05 -22.17 -19.79
N GLN A 235 -8.52 -21.40 -18.84
CA GLN A 235 -9.02 -20.06 -18.54
C GLN A 235 -8.68 -19.05 -19.63
N SER A 236 -9.57 -18.05 -19.77
CA SER A 236 -9.41 -16.92 -20.69
C SER A 236 -9.15 -15.64 -19.92
N CYS A 237 -8.30 -14.76 -20.45
CA CYS A 237 -8.05 -13.46 -19.87
C CYS A 237 -9.18 -12.51 -20.24
N VAL A 238 -10.04 -12.19 -19.29
CA VAL A 238 -11.17 -11.28 -19.46
C VAL A 238 -10.77 -9.90 -18.99
N THR A 239 -10.89 -8.91 -19.87
CA THR A 239 -10.51 -7.52 -19.61
C THR A 239 -11.75 -6.64 -19.58
N GLN A 240 -11.85 -5.77 -18.57
CA GLN A 240 -12.90 -4.76 -18.49
C GLN A 240 -12.87 -3.83 -19.72
N ALA A 241 -14.00 -3.19 -20.03
CA ALA A 241 -14.13 -2.33 -21.20
C ALA A 241 -13.21 -1.08 -21.16
N ASP A 242 -12.86 -0.62 -19.96
CA ASP A 242 -11.91 0.48 -19.75
C ASP A 242 -10.43 0.04 -19.80
N GLY A 243 -10.16 -1.26 -19.86
CA GLY A 243 -8.82 -1.83 -19.85
C GLY A 243 -8.10 -1.75 -18.51
N TYR A 244 -8.76 -1.29 -17.44
CA TYR A 244 -8.10 -1.03 -16.16
C TYR A 244 -7.81 -2.31 -15.37
N PHE A 245 -8.68 -3.31 -15.48
CA PHE A 245 -8.54 -4.59 -14.79
C PHE A 245 -8.87 -5.76 -15.71
N SER A 246 -8.08 -6.83 -15.56
CA SER A 246 -8.32 -8.10 -16.24
C SER A 246 -8.06 -9.28 -15.32
N GLN A 247 -8.84 -10.35 -15.49
CA GLN A 247 -8.77 -11.55 -14.66
C GLN A 247 -8.88 -12.82 -15.51
N CYS A 248 -8.22 -13.89 -15.07
CA CYS A 248 -8.41 -15.22 -15.64
C CYS A 248 -9.73 -15.83 -15.20
N ILE A 249 -10.56 -16.17 -16.18
CA ILE A 249 -11.90 -16.71 -15.96
C ILE A 249 -12.01 -18.06 -16.64
N ASP A 250 -12.49 -19.07 -15.92
CA ASP A 250 -12.81 -20.37 -16.49
C ASP A 250 -14.14 -20.29 -17.24
N CYS A 251 -14.05 -20.13 -18.57
CA CYS A 251 -15.22 -20.11 -19.45
C CYS A 251 -15.72 -21.52 -19.82
N THR A 252 -15.10 -22.60 -19.31
CA THR A 252 -15.46 -23.98 -19.67
C THR A 252 -16.40 -24.64 -18.69
N SER A 253 -16.57 -24.07 -17.50
CA SER A 253 -17.43 -24.60 -16.45
C SER A 253 -18.53 -23.59 -16.08
N GLU A 254 -19.75 -23.83 -16.56
CA GLU A 254 -20.93 -23.04 -16.19
C GLU A 254 -21.12 -23.00 -14.66
N GLN A 255 -20.98 -24.14 -13.98
CA GLN A 255 -21.10 -24.22 -12.53
C GLN A 255 -20.08 -23.33 -11.79
N TRP A 256 -18.83 -23.30 -12.27
CA TRP A 256 -17.81 -22.42 -11.71
C TRP A 256 -18.15 -20.96 -11.98
N PHE A 257 -18.57 -20.64 -13.21
CA PHE A 257 -18.97 -19.29 -13.60
C PHE A 257 -20.11 -18.77 -12.71
N ASP A 258 -21.20 -19.52 -12.58
CA ASP A 258 -22.36 -19.18 -11.75
C ASP A 258 -22.00 -18.96 -10.28
N SER A 259 -21.09 -19.81 -9.77
CA SER A 259 -20.66 -19.73 -8.38
C SER A 259 -19.83 -18.48 -8.08
N ASN A 260 -19.06 -17.99 -9.05
CA ASN A 260 -18.12 -16.90 -8.87
C ASN A 260 -18.65 -15.54 -9.36
N CYS A 261 -19.50 -15.52 -10.38
CA CYS A 261 -19.93 -14.30 -11.05
C CYS A 261 -20.70 -13.32 -10.16
N LYS A 262 -21.35 -13.81 -9.11
CA LYS A 262 -22.04 -12.98 -8.11
C LYS A 262 -21.11 -12.15 -7.22
N TYR A 263 -19.82 -12.50 -7.15
CA TYR A 263 -18.81 -11.77 -6.38
C TYR A 263 -18.04 -10.75 -7.21
N TRP A 264 -18.30 -10.71 -8.51
CA TRP A 264 -17.65 -9.82 -9.45
C TRP A 264 -18.32 -8.44 -9.46
N SER A 265 -17.51 -7.40 -9.69
CA SER A 265 -18.05 -6.10 -10.03
C SER A 265 -18.85 -6.17 -11.34
N ASP A 266 -19.80 -5.26 -11.52
CA ASP A 266 -20.63 -5.23 -12.73
C ASP A 266 -19.77 -5.17 -14.00
N GLN A 267 -18.67 -4.41 -13.97
CA GLN A 267 -17.75 -4.27 -15.10
C GLN A 267 -17.06 -5.59 -15.49
N ILE A 268 -16.49 -6.32 -14.52
CA ILE A 268 -15.81 -7.59 -14.83
C ILE A 268 -16.82 -8.69 -15.15
N ARG A 269 -18.01 -8.67 -14.50
CA ARG A 269 -19.10 -9.60 -14.82
C ARG A 269 -19.58 -9.45 -16.25
N THR A 270 -19.92 -8.24 -16.70
CA THR A 270 -20.33 -8.00 -18.09
C THR A 270 -19.24 -8.39 -19.09
N ALA A 271 -17.97 -8.11 -18.78
CA ALA A 271 -16.86 -8.54 -19.63
C ALA A 271 -16.75 -10.07 -19.69
N ALA A 272 -16.95 -10.76 -18.57
CA ALA A 272 -16.88 -12.22 -18.45
C ALA A 272 -18.03 -12.91 -19.19
N GLU A 273 -19.26 -12.42 -19.03
CA GLU A 273 -20.44 -12.92 -19.74
C GLU A 273 -20.23 -12.86 -21.26
N LYS A 274 -19.71 -11.72 -21.74
CA LYS A 274 -19.39 -11.53 -23.16
C LYS A 274 -18.25 -12.45 -23.63
N ALA A 275 -17.17 -12.58 -22.85
CA ALA A 275 -16.00 -13.35 -23.24
C ALA A 275 -16.24 -14.86 -23.19
N CYS A 276 -17.02 -15.32 -22.22
CA CYS A 276 -17.33 -16.73 -22.02
C CYS A 276 -18.61 -17.17 -22.75
N ASN A 277 -19.43 -16.24 -23.25
CA ASN A 277 -20.76 -16.51 -23.79
C ASN A 277 -21.65 -17.27 -22.79
N LEU A 278 -21.63 -16.80 -21.53
CA LEU A 278 -22.40 -17.31 -20.39
C LEU A 278 -23.15 -16.13 -19.73
N GLU A 279 -24.22 -16.40 -19.00
CA GLU A 279 -24.96 -15.38 -18.24
C GLU A 279 -24.85 -15.65 -16.75
N CYS A 280 -24.60 -14.62 -15.94
CA CYS A 280 -24.59 -14.78 -14.48
C CYS A 280 -26.03 -14.88 -13.94
N PRO A 281 -26.36 -15.89 -13.11
CA PRO A 281 -27.68 -15.99 -12.50
C PRO A 281 -28.03 -14.73 -11.69
N LYS A 282 -29.27 -14.27 -11.83
CA LYS A 282 -29.82 -13.11 -11.12
C LYS A 282 -30.25 -13.45 -9.70
#